data_AF-A0A6U4NZ26-F1
#
_entry.id   AF-A0A6U4NZ26-F1
#
_cell.length_a   1.000
_cell.length_b   1.000
_cell.length_c   1.000
_cell.angle_alpha   90.00
_cell.angle_beta   90.00
_cell.angle_gamma   90.00
#
_symmetry.space_group_name_H-M   'P 1'
#
loop_
_entity.id
_entity.type
_entity.pdbx_description
1 polymer ?
#
loop_
_entity_poly.entity_id
_entity_poly.type
_entity_poly.pdbx_seq_one_letter_code
_entity_poly.pdbx_strand_id
1 'polypeptide(L)'
;FFLPHLTITMRSVFFFLLVAMAVVVHGEQFEVIQPVENPHAVDSGEQVCASGMASSTCAALGGLDVTQVISAPIVTQPDTLHGIVRKKYMGVEVPIYHFVQSVRLNPNQLPFKIVRVRAIDMEGVSVVPVDPVSAADSWFPGYSWDVVVCQKCDGWRHLGWRFSSASTGESFFALIVEYAEGRRSESEGRASVLDAITVGVRAPAWVLALVGVAAAHGSKGGH
;
A
#
# COMPACT_ATOMS: atom_id res chain seq x y z
N PHE A 1 54.50 -11.64 53.34
CA PHE A 1 53.94 -10.69 52.36
C PHE A 1 53.93 -11.35 51.01
N PHE A 2 52.75 -11.71 50.48
CA PHE A 2 52.40 -11.89 49.05
C PHE A 2 51.16 -12.78 48.98
N LEU A 3 50.02 -12.20 48.61
CA LEU A 3 48.73 -12.85 48.38
C LEU A 3 48.44 -12.81 46.87
N PRO A 4 48.53 -13.93 46.12
CA PRO A 4 48.31 -13.92 44.66
C PRO A 4 46.95 -14.49 44.22
N HIS A 5 45.96 -14.62 45.10
CA HIS A 5 44.72 -15.34 44.78
C HIS A 5 43.49 -14.51 44.38
N LEU A 6 43.57 -13.17 44.33
CA LEU A 6 42.38 -12.32 44.16
C LEU A 6 42.10 -11.80 42.74
N THR A 7 42.79 -12.28 41.70
CA THR A 7 42.68 -11.72 40.34
C THR A 7 41.91 -12.59 39.34
N ILE A 8 41.58 -13.84 39.67
CA ILE A 8 40.98 -14.79 38.70
C ILE A 8 39.45 -14.69 38.62
N THR A 9 38.75 -14.24 39.67
CA THR A 9 37.28 -14.17 39.69
C THR A 9 36.71 -12.96 38.94
N MET A 10 37.47 -11.86 38.83
CA MET A 10 36.96 -10.61 38.25
C MET A 10 36.92 -10.59 36.71
N ARG A 11 37.78 -11.40 36.05
CA ARG A 11 37.82 -11.51 34.57
C ARG A 11 36.65 -12.30 33.98
N SER A 12 36.16 -13.33 34.68
CA SER A 12 35.02 -14.13 34.19
C SER A 12 33.69 -13.39 34.26
N VAL A 13 33.46 -12.60 35.32
CA VAL A 13 32.23 -11.80 35.45
C VAL A 13 32.13 -10.72 34.36
N PHE A 14 33.26 -10.08 34.01
CA PHE A 14 33.29 -9.08 32.94
C PHE A 14 33.02 -9.67 31.55
N PHE A 15 33.49 -10.89 31.28
CA PHE A 15 33.27 -11.55 29.99
C PHE A 15 31.80 -11.96 29.81
N PHE A 16 31.15 -12.48 30.87
CA PHE A 16 29.72 -12.79 30.83
C PHE A 16 28.85 -11.52 30.69
N LEU A 17 29.25 -10.40 31.29
CA LEU A 17 28.54 -9.12 31.14
C LEU A 17 28.67 -8.54 29.73
N LEU A 18 29.83 -8.69 29.09
CA LEU A 18 30.03 -8.29 27.69
C LEU A 18 29.27 -9.17 26.70
N VAL A 19 29.18 -10.48 26.94
CA VAL A 19 28.36 -11.39 26.12
C VAL A 19 26.87 -11.12 26.34
N ALA A 20 26.42 -10.86 27.58
CA ALA A 20 25.03 -10.51 27.86
C ALA A 20 24.61 -9.16 27.23
N MET A 21 25.51 -8.18 27.18
CA MET A 21 25.26 -6.90 26.48
C MET A 21 25.28 -7.06 24.95
N ALA A 22 26.09 -7.97 24.40
CA ALA A 22 26.13 -8.24 22.96
C ALA A 22 24.90 -8.99 22.43
N VAL A 23 24.19 -9.75 23.27
CA VAL A 23 23.01 -10.53 22.87
C VAL A 23 21.73 -9.69 22.75
N VAL A 24 21.64 -8.54 23.42
CA VAL A 24 20.35 -7.84 23.62
C VAL A 24 20.08 -6.69 22.64
N VAL A 25 21.02 -6.31 21.77
CA VAL A 25 20.75 -5.30 20.72
C VAL A 25 20.46 -5.96 19.36
N HIS A 26 19.58 -6.95 19.35
CA HIS A 26 18.79 -7.22 18.15
C HIS A 26 17.71 -6.15 18.11
N GLY A 27 18.04 -4.96 17.61
CA GLY A 27 17.04 -3.94 17.33
C GLY A 27 16.01 -4.57 16.41
N GLU A 28 14.79 -4.78 16.91
CA GLU A 28 13.66 -5.15 16.07
C GLU A 28 13.52 -4.03 15.03
N GLN A 29 13.92 -4.33 13.80
CA GLN A 29 13.67 -3.44 12.69
C GLN A 29 12.17 -3.53 12.42
N PHE A 30 11.44 -2.49 12.80
CA PHE A 30 10.05 -2.33 12.41
C PHE A 30 10.03 -1.98 10.92
N GLU A 31 9.69 -2.94 10.08
CA GLU A 31 9.34 -2.65 8.69
C GLU A 31 8.09 -1.77 8.70
N VAL A 32 8.04 -0.74 7.86
CA VAL A 32 6.86 0.13 7.73
C VAL A 32 6.12 -0.29 6.47
N ILE A 33 4.84 -0.65 6.60
CA ILE A 33 3.92 -0.84 5.47
C ILE A 33 2.88 0.27 5.55
N GLN A 34 2.74 1.05 4.50
CA GLN A 34 1.86 2.20 4.48
C GLN A 34 0.95 2.15 3.24
N PRO A 35 -0.39 2.28 3.41
CA PRO A 35 -1.28 2.55 2.30
C PRO A 35 -0.91 3.87 1.62
N VAL A 36 -0.79 3.85 0.30
CA VAL A 36 -0.43 5.03 -0.50
C VAL A 36 -1.45 5.25 -1.60
N GLU A 37 -1.42 6.45 -2.19
CA GLU A 37 -2.17 6.72 -3.40
C GLU A 37 -1.55 6.03 -4.62
N ASN A 38 -2.33 5.89 -5.69
CA ASN A 38 -1.89 5.34 -6.94
C ASN A 38 -0.64 6.09 -7.47
N PRO A 39 0.54 5.45 -7.52
CA PRO A 39 1.78 6.12 -7.92
C PRO A 39 1.81 6.48 -9.41
N HIS A 40 0.84 6.00 -10.19
CA HIS A 40 0.69 6.29 -11.61
C HIS A 40 -0.36 7.36 -11.90
N ALA A 41 -0.97 7.96 -10.87
CA ALA A 41 -1.85 9.10 -11.05
C ALA A 41 -1.02 10.29 -11.53
N VAL A 42 -1.43 10.91 -12.64
CA VAL A 42 -0.82 12.17 -13.08
C VAL A 42 -1.27 13.24 -12.11
N ASP A 43 -0.32 14.02 -11.57
CA ASP A 43 -0.63 15.18 -10.74
C ASP A 43 -1.56 16.13 -11.50
N SER A 44 -2.85 16.06 -11.19
CA SER A 44 -3.80 17.10 -11.57
C SER A 44 -3.50 18.28 -10.65
N GLY A 45 -2.74 19.25 -11.18
CA GLY A 45 -2.12 20.36 -10.45
C GLY A 45 -2.82 20.84 -9.17
N GLU A 46 -1.99 21.13 -8.18
CA GLU A 46 -2.31 21.59 -6.83
C GLU A 46 -3.52 22.54 -6.75
N GLN A 47 -4.71 21.97 -6.48
CA GLN A 47 -5.91 22.76 -6.23
C GLN A 47 -6.04 23.02 -4.74
N VAL A 48 -5.64 24.23 -4.32
CA VAL A 48 -5.65 24.67 -2.92
C VAL A 48 -7.09 24.77 -2.42
N CYS A 49 -7.39 24.03 -1.36
CA CYS A 49 -8.70 24.09 -0.71
C CYS A 49 -8.90 25.43 -0.01
N ALA A 50 -10.08 26.04 -0.16
CA ALA A 50 -10.49 27.15 0.69
C ALA A 50 -10.59 26.64 2.14
N SER A 51 -9.90 27.33 3.05
CA SER A 51 -9.70 26.97 4.44
C SER A 51 -11.04 26.88 5.19
N GLY A 52 -11.64 25.69 5.25
CA GLY A 52 -12.84 25.48 6.05
C GLY A 52 -13.52 24.14 5.81
N MET A 53 -13.21 23.16 6.67
CA MET A 53 -14.01 21.96 6.99
C MET A 53 -13.86 20.67 6.18
N ALA A 54 -13.08 20.59 5.11
CA ALA A 54 -12.74 19.29 4.54
C ALA A 54 -11.54 18.68 5.30
N SER A 55 -11.72 17.46 5.85
CA SER A 55 -10.65 16.70 6.48
C SER A 55 -9.46 16.58 5.52
N SER A 56 -8.32 17.16 5.89
CA SER A 56 -7.11 17.20 5.06
C SER A 56 -6.47 15.82 4.88
N THR A 57 -6.97 14.80 5.57
CA THR A 57 -6.40 13.46 5.61
C THR A 57 -7.48 12.41 5.35
N CYS A 58 -7.22 11.56 4.37
CA CYS A 58 -8.04 10.37 4.15
C CYS A 58 -7.77 9.39 5.28
N ALA A 59 -8.79 8.98 6.04
CA ALA A 59 -8.60 8.04 7.16
C ALA A 59 -7.94 6.73 6.69
N ALA A 60 -8.31 6.26 5.49
CA ALA A 60 -7.71 5.08 4.86
C ALA A 60 -6.21 5.21 4.51
N LEU A 61 -5.62 6.41 4.58
CA LEU A 61 -4.17 6.65 4.39
C LEU A 61 -3.40 6.75 5.73
N GLY A 62 -4.07 6.70 6.89
CA GLY A 62 -3.45 6.91 8.20
C GLY A 62 -2.54 5.78 8.68
N GLY A 63 -2.75 4.55 8.20
CA GLY A 63 -1.96 3.37 8.55
C GLY A 63 -2.68 2.07 8.18
N LEU A 64 -1.94 0.97 8.04
CA LEU A 64 -2.53 -0.35 7.76
C LEU A 64 -3.02 -0.99 9.07
N ASP A 65 -4.33 -1.20 9.21
CA ASP A 65 -4.88 -1.99 10.32
C ASP A 65 -4.56 -3.48 10.13
N VAL A 66 -3.56 -3.96 10.88
CA VAL A 66 -3.07 -5.35 10.81
C VAL A 66 -4.14 -6.38 11.17
N THR A 67 -5.17 -6.01 11.95
CA THR A 67 -6.26 -6.93 12.31
C THR A 67 -7.15 -7.25 11.11
N GLN A 68 -7.19 -6.36 10.12
CA GLN A 68 -7.98 -6.51 8.90
C GLN A 68 -7.23 -7.26 7.81
N VAL A 69 -5.92 -7.47 7.92
CA VAL A 69 -5.11 -8.13 6.89
C VAL A 69 -5.57 -9.57 6.66
N ILE A 70 -5.68 -9.95 5.38
CA ILE A 70 -6.04 -11.29 4.93
C ILE A 70 -4.77 -12.04 4.50
N SER A 71 -4.23 -12.88 5.38
CA SER A 71 -3.03 -13.69 5.09
C SER A 71 -3.31 -15.03 4.41
N ALA A 72 -4.57 -15.46 4.37
CA ALA A 72 -4.98 -16.73 3.75
C ALA A 72 -4.66 -16.72 2.25
N PRO A 73 -4.02 -17.76 1.67
CA PRO A 73 -3.74 -17.83 0.24
C PRO A 73 -5.00 -17.65 -0.62
N ILE A 74 -4.83 -17.09 -1.81
CA ILE A 74 -5.90 -16.93 -2.80
C ILE A 74 -5.37 -17.25 -4.18
N VAL A 75 -6.24 -17.77 -5.05
CA VAL A 75 -5.92 -17.95 -6.46
C VAL A 75 -5.76 -16.57 -7.10
N THR A 76 -4.69 -16.41 -7.87
CA THR A 76 -4.39 -15.17 -8.58
C THR A 76 -4.32 -15.44 -10.07
N GLN A 77 -4.56 -14.40 -10.86
CA GLN A 77 -4.43 -14.44 -12.30
C GLN A 77 -2.96 -14.60 -12.73
N PRO A 78 -2.61 -15.66 -13.50
CA PRO A 78 -1.23 -16.10 -13.69
C PRO A 78 -0.38 -15.15 -14.53
N ASP A 79 -0.96 -14.41 -15.47
CA ASP A 79 -0.27 -13.44 -16.34
C ASP A 79 -0.04 -12.08 -15.67
N THR A 80 -0.56 -11.87 -14.46
CA THR A 80 -0.50 -10.56 -13.77
C THR A 80 0.29 -10.58 -12.48
N LEU A 81 0.40 -11.74 -11.80
CA LEU A 81 1.15 -11.84 -10.55
C LEU A 81 2.65 -12.01 -10.82
N HIS A 82 3.45 -11.04 -10.40
CA HIS A 82 4.90 -11.10 -10.49
C HIS A 82 5.54 -11.74 -9.26
N GLY A 83 4.90 -11.63 -8.09
CA GLY A 83 5.42 -12.23 -6.87
C GLY A 83 4.63 -11.84 -5.63
N ILE A 84 4.95 -12.51 -4.52
CA ILE A 84 4.41 -12.20 -3.20
C ILE A 84 5.59 -12.03 -2.24
N VAL A 85 5.71 -10.85 -1.65
CA VAL A 85 6.70 -10.54 -0.61
C VAL A 85 5.99 -10.61 0.75
N ARG A 86 6.61 -11.27 1.73
CA ARG A 86 6.07 -11.34 3.10
C ARG A 86 6.89 -10.40 3.99
N LYS A 87 6.21 -9.50 4.70
CA LYS A 87 6.82 -8.49 5.57
C LYS A 87 6.25 -8.61 6.97
N LYS A 88 7.09 -8.41 8.00
CA LYS A 88 6.64 -8.48 9.40
C LYS A 88 6.29 -7.08 9.87
N TYR A 89 5.00 -6.80 9.99
CA TYR A 89 4.49 -5.50 10.42
C TYR A 89 3.68 -5.66 11.70
N MET A 90 4.11 -4.96 12.77
CA MET A 90 3.51 -5.07 14.11
C MET A 90 3.34 -6.52 14.60
N GLY A 91 4.33 -7.37 14.33
CA GLY A 91 4.30 -8.79 14.73
C GLY A 91 3.51 -9.71 13.80
N VAL A 92 2.78 -9.18 12.82
CA VAL A 92 1.97 -9.94 11.86
C VAL A 92 2.71 -10.06 10.53
N GLU A 93 2.68 -11.25 9.93
CA GLU A 93 3.18 -11.47 8.58
C GLU A 93 2.13 -11.00 7.55
N VAL A 94 2.49 -9.96 6.81
CA VAL A 94 1.64 -9.31 5.80
C VAL A 94 2.11 -9.75 4.41
N PRO A 95 1.28 -10.47 3.63
CA PRO A 95 1.59 -10.76 2.23
C PRO A 95 1.30 -9.53 1.36
N ILE A 96 2.33 -9.07 0.67
CA ILE A 96 2.29 -7.98 -0.29
C ILE A 96 2.35 -8.58 -1.69
N TYR A 97 1.28 -8.42 -2.46
CA TYR A 97 1.19 -8.94 -3.82
C TYR A 97 1.72 -7.91 -4.79
N HIS A 98 2.60 -8.36 -5.69
CA HIS A 98 3.17 -7.55 -6.75
C HIS A 98 2.46 -7.92 -8.04
N PHE A 99 1.49 -7.10 -8.44
CA PHE A 99 0.74 -7.28 -9.67
C PHE A 99 1.20 -6.30 -10.75
N VAL A 100 0.95 -6.66 -12.00
CA VAL A 100 0.87 -5.71 -13.11
C VAL A 100 -0.54 -5.69 -13.67
N GLN A 101 -0.96 -4.56 -14.24
CA GLN A 101 -2.20 -4.53 -15.02
C GLN A 101 -2.08 -5.46 -16.23
N SER A 102 -3.16 -6.17 -16.52
CA SER A 102 -3.28 -6.93 -17.76
C SER A 102 -3.13 -6.00 -18.98
N VAL A 103 -2.45 -6.49 -20.01
CA VAL A 103 -2.34 -5.82 -21.32
C VAL A 103 -3.71 -5.52 -21.94
N ARG A 104 -4.75 -6.27 -21.57
CA ARG A 104 -6.13 -6.09 -22.05
C ARG A 104 -6.79 -4.84 -21.45
N LEU A 105 -6.40 -4.46 -20.24
CA LEU A 105 -6.88 -3.24 -19.58
C LEU A 105 -5.99 -2.04 -19.87
N ASN A 106 -4.68 -2.25 -19.89
CA ASN A 106 -3.70 -1.20 -20.11
C ASN A 106 -2.44 -1.76 -20.78
N PRO A 107 -2.09 -1.31 -22.01
CA PRO A 107 -0.92 -1.83 -22.73
C PRO A 107 0.41 -1.57 -21.98
N ASN A 108 0.44 -0.59 -21.07
CA ASN A 108 1.63 -0.26 -20.29
C ASN A 108 1.83 -1.15 -19.05
N GLN A 109 0.87 -2.04 -18.72
CA GLN A 109 0.97 -3.02 -17.63
C GLN A 109 1.46 -2.41 -16.31
N LEU A 110 0.77 -1.37 -15.83
CA LEU A 110 1.20 -0.60 -14.65
C LEU A 110 1.37 -1.51 -13.41
N PRO A 111 2.54 -1.44 -12.72
CA PRO A 111 2.81 -2.28 -11.56
C PRO A 111 2.16 -1.74 -10.29
N PHE A 112 1.67 -2.63 -9.44
CA PHE A 112 1.06 -2.31 -8.15
C PHE A 112 1.54 -3.28 -7.07
N LYS A 113 1.84 -2.72 -5.91
CA LYS A 113 2.02 -3.47 -4.66
C LYS A 113 0.75 -3.34 -3.86
N ILE A 114 0.10 -4.45 -3.53
CA ILE A 114 -1.17 -4.41 -2.79
C ILE A 114 -1.18 -5.33 -1.58
N VAL A 115 -1.95 -4.93 -0.57
CA VAL A 115 -2.30 -5.75 0.58
C VAL A 115 -3.81 -5.94 0.61
N ARG A 116 -4.24 -7.18 0.86
CA ARG A 116 -5.65 -7.51 1.03
C ARG A 116 -6.08 -7.30 2.48
N VAL A 117 -7.17 -6.57 2.66
CA VAL A 117 -7.79 -6.29 3.96
C VAL A 117 -9.29 -6.53 3.92
N ARG A 118 -9.88 -6.97 5.03
CA ARG A 118 -11.33 -7.22 5.16
C ARG A 118 -12.15 -5.93 5.12
N ALA A 119 -11.68 -4.90 5.81
CA ALA A 119 -12.35 -3.62 5.92
C ALA A 119 -11.32 -2.48 5.93
N ILE A 120 -11.80 -1.28 5.58
CA ILE A 120 -11.08 -0.01 5.66
C ILE A 120 -11.99 1.01 6.33
N ASP A 121 -11.40 2.09 6.83
CA ASP A 121 -12.19 3.26 7.24
C ASP A 121 -12.81 3.89 5.99
N MET A 122 -14.14 4.00 5.98
CA MET A 122 -14.90 4.52 4.86
C MET A 122 -15.11 6.03 4.94
N GLU A 123 -14.65 6.71 6.00
CA GLU A 123 -14.74 8.16 6.12
C GLU A 123 -13.98 8.85 4.97
N GLY A 124 -14.72 9.58 4.13
CA GLY A 124 -14.17 10.24 2.94
C GLY A 124 -13.79 9.28 1.80
N VAL A 125 -14.16 8.00 1.86
CA VAL A 125 -13.88 7.01 0.82
C VAL A 125 -15.15 6.69 0.03
N SER A 126 -15.00 6.58 -1.29
CA SER A 126 -16.06 6.12 -2.19
C SER A 126 -15.58 4.90 -2.99
N VAL A 127 -16.53 4.01 -3.30
CA VAL A 127 -16.31 2.90 -4.22
C VAL A 127 -16.99 3.25 -5.53
N VAL A 128 -16.20 3.34 -6.60
CA VAL A 128 -16.68 3.70 -7.93
C VAL A 128 -16.78 2.43 -8.77
N PRO A 129 -18.00 2.10 -9.23
CA PRO A 129 -18.21 0.89 -9.99
C PRO A 129 -17.51 0.94 -11.34
N VAL A 130 -16.98 -0.21 -11.74
CA VAL A 130 -16.34 -0.40 -13.05
C VAL A 130 -17.31 -1.14 -13.96
N ASP A 131 -17.22 -0.91 -15.27
CA ASP A 131 -18.06 -1.63 -16.21
C ASP A 131 -17.82 -3.15 -16.09
N PRO A 132 -18.86 -4.00 -16.22
CA PRO A 132 -18.72 -5.43 -15.97
C PRO A 132 -17.70 -6.15 -16.86
N VAL A 133 -17.42 -5.63 -18.06
CA VAL A 133 -16.46 -6.24 -19.00
C VAL A 133 -15.04 -6.03 -18.48
N SER A 134 -14.68 -4.81 -18.10
CA SER A 134 -13.39 -4.50 -17.49
C SER A 134 -13.25 -5.15 -16.11
N ALA A 135 -14.31 -5.12 -15.30
CA ALA A 135 -14.32 -5.71 -13.96
C ALA A 135 -14.14 -7.23 -13.96
N ALA A 136 -14.44 -7.91 -15.07
CA ALA A 136 -14.21 -9.34 -15.25
C ALA A 136 -12.72 -9.70 -15.46
N ASP A 137 -11.89 -8.75 -15.92
CA ASP A 137 -10.44 -8.93 -15.99
C ASP A 137 -9.81 -8.63 -14.62
N SER A 138 -9.84 -9.64 -13.75
CA SER A 138 -9.56 -9.51 -12.32
C SER A 138 -8.33 -10.29 -11.90
N TRP A 139 -7.46 -9.64 -11.12
CA TRP A 139 -6.30 -10.27 -10.48
C TRP A 139 -6.65 -11.47 -9.59
N PHE A 140 -7.90 -11.54 -9.11
CA PHE A 140 -8.41 -12.63 -8.28
C PHE A 140 -9.58 -13.30 -9.01
N PRO A 141 -9.34 -14.42 -9.72
CA PRO A 141 -10.38 -15.13 -10.46
C PRO A 141 -11.61 -15.44 -9.60
N GLY A 142 -12.80 -15.17 -10.12
CA GLY A 142 -14.07 -15.32 -9.40
C GLY A 142 -14.53 -14.07 -8.62
N TYR A 143 -13.77 -12.98 -8.67
CA TYR A 143 -14.14 -11.67 -8.12
C TYR A 143 -14.22 -10.63 -9.24
N SER A 144 -15.21 -9.74 -9.16
CA SER A 144 -15.20 -8.47 -9.89
C SER A 144 -14.55 -7.38 -9.03
N TRP A 145 -14.07 -6.31 -9.65
CA TRP A 145 -13.45 -5.21 -8.93
C TRP A 145 -14.07 -3.86 -9.23
N ASP A 146 -14.12 -3.02 -8.20
CA ASP A 146 -14.48 -1.61 -8.25
C ASP A 146 -13.29 -0.75 -7.78
N VAL A 147 -13.23 0.50 -8.22
CA VAL A 147 -12.16 1.43 -7.82
C VAL A 147 -12.48 2.03 -6.46
N VAL A 148 -11.54 2.01 -5.54
CA VAL A 148 -11.64 2.66 -4.24
C VAL A 148 -10.90 3.98 -4.30
N VAL A 149 -11.63 5.07 -4.14
CA VAL A 149 -11.09 6.43 -4.20
C VAL A 149 -11.33 7.14 -2.89
N CYS A 150 -10.37 7.93 -2.45
CA CYS A 150 -10.57 8.90 -1.40
C CYS A 150 -10.97 10.23 -2.01
N GLN A 151 -12.02 10.84 -1.47
CA GLN A 151 -12.35 12.22 -1.76
C GLN A 151 -11.55 13.13 -0.83
N LYS A 152 -10.76 14.00 -1.42
CA LYS A 152 -10.10 15.10 -0.73
C LYS A 152 -10.44 16.42 -1.42
N CYS A 153 -10.09 17.49 -0.72
CA CYS A 153 -10.07 18.86 -1.21
C CYS A 153 -9.55 19.05 -2.64
N ASP A 154 -8.48 18.33 -2.97
CA ASP A 154 -7.72 18.39 -4.21
C ASP A 154 -8.16 17.36 -5.26
N GLY A 155 -9.28 16.66 -5.01
CA GLY A 155 -9.89 15.72 -5.95
C GLY A 155 -9.96 14.29 -5.42
N TRP A 156 -9.89 13.34 -6.35
CA TRP A 156 -10.05 11.92 -6.07
C TRP A 156 -8.69 11.21 -6.10
N ARG A 157 -8.33 10.56 -5.00
CA ARG A 157 -7.09 9.78 -4.91
C ARG A 157 -7.41 8.30 -4.94
N HIS A 158 -6.92 7.60 -5.97
CA HIS A 158 -7.11 6.15 -6.08
C HIS A 158 -6.28 5.42 -5.02
N LEU A 159 -6.95 4.70 -4.13
CA LEU A 159 -6.33 3.96 -3.01
C LEU A 159 -6.13 2.47 -3.31
N GLY A 160 -6.86 1.95 -4.30
CA GLY A 160 -6.86 0.54 -4.66
C GLY A 160 -8.24 0.09 -5.09
N TRP A 161 -8.60 -1.14 -4.75
CA TRP A 161 -9.79 -1.79 -5.31
C TRP A 161 -10.62 -2.49 -4.25
N ARG A 162 -11.93 -2.57 -4.48
CA ARG A 162 -12.82 -3.47 -3.74
C ARG A 162 -13.12 -4.66 -4.64
N PHE A 163 -12.83 -5.87 -4.15
CA PHE A 163 -13.14 -7.11 -4.83
C PHE A 163 -14.40 -7.73 -4.22
N SER A 164 -15.34 -8.15 -5.06
CA SER A 164 -16.58 -8.80 -4.62
C SER A 164 -16.85 -10.06 -5.45
N SER A 165 -17.24 -11.14 -4.79
CA SER A 165 -17.63 -12.38 -5.46
C SER A 165 -19.14 -12.55 -5.45
N ALA A 166 -19.74 -12.63 -6.64
CA ALA A 166 -21.18 -12.88 -6.78
C ALA A 166 -21.58 -14.29 -6.34
N SER A 167 -20.67 -15.27 -6.38
CA SER A 167 -20.98 -16.66 -6.04
C SER A 167 -20.94 -16.93 -4.53
N THR A 168 -19.99 -16.33 -3.80
CA THR A 168 -19.84 -16.54 -2.35
C THR A 168 -20.43 -15.41 -1.51
N GLY A 169 -20.65 -14.23 -2.12
CA GLY A 169 -21.02 -13.01 -1.39
C GLY A 169 -19.86 -12.38 -0.61
N GLU A 170 -18.66 -12.95 -0.68
CA GLU A 170 -17.47 -12.43 -0.02
C GLU A 170 -16.97 -11.16 -0.70
N SER A 171 -16.42 -10.24 0.08
CA SER A 171 -15.73 -9.06 -0.44
C SER A 171 -14.55 -8.67 0.43
N PHE A 172 -13.57 -8.02 -0.18
CA PHE A 172 -12.40 -7.48 0.50
C PHE A 172 -11.86 -6.26 -0.26
N PHE A 173 -10.94 -5.53 0.36
CA PHE A 173 -10.23 -4.42 -0.26
C PHE A 173 -8.79 -4.82 -0.55
N ALA A 174 -8.25 -4.34 -1.65
CA ALA A 174 -6.85 -4.43 -2.02
C ALA A 174 -6.28 -3.01 -2.05
N LEU A 175 -5.58 -2.62 -0.99
CA LEU A 175 -4.99 -1.30 -0.86
C LEU A 175 -3.61 -1.27 -1.52
N ILE A 176 -3.33 -0.21 -2.26
CA ILE A 176 -2.00 0.09 -2.78
C ILE A 176 -1.12 0.45 -1.58
N VAL A 177 0.05 -0.19 -1.48
CA VAL A 177 0.98 0.03 -0.36
C VAL A 177 2.39 0.33 -0.85
N GLU A 178 3.12 1.08 -0.04
CA GLU A 178 4.58 1.09 -0.09
C GLU A 178 5.13 0.48 1.19
N TYR A 179 6.36 -0.04 1.09
CA TYR A 179 7.07 -0.55 2.25
C TYR A 179 8.54 -0.16 2.19
N ALA A 180 9.08 0.26 3.34
CA ALA A 180 10.50 0.54 3.47
C ALA A 180 11.23 -0.72 3.94
N GLU A 181 12.24 -1.13 3.18
CA GLU A 181 13.24 -2.07 3.69
C GLU A 181 14.11 -1.33 4.70
N GLY A 182 14.18 -1.83 5.93
CA GLY A 182 15.05 -1.27 6.97
C GLY A 182 16.53 -1.42 6.59
N ARG A 183 17.07 -0.54 5.74
CA ARG A 183 18.50 -0.53 5.45
C ARG A 183 19.27 -0.06 6.67
N ARG A 184 20.17 -0.92 7.18
CA ARG A 184 21.47 -0.43 7.67
C ARG A 184 22.15 0.28 6.49
N SER A 185 22.64 1.49 6.72
CA SER A 185 23.39 2.27 5.75
C SER A 185 24.42 1.43 5.02
N GLU A 186 24.29 1.36 3.71
CA GLU A 186 25.46 1.35 2.84
C GLU A 186 25.15 2.24 1.64
N SER A 187 26.06 3.18 1.44
CA SER A 187 26.04 4.19 0.41
C SER A 187 26.21 3.56 -0.97
N GLU A 188 25.12 3.11 -1.59
CA GLU A 188 25.14 2.73 -2.99
C GLU A 188 23.96 3.35 -3.74
N GLY A 189 24.31 4.28 -4.64
CA GLY A 189 23.63 4.43 -5.91
C GLY A 189 22.45 5.40 -5.96
N ARG A 190 22.74 6.70 -6.09
CA ARG A 190 21.86 7.74 -6.64
C ARG A 190 21.49 7.50 -8.13
N ALA A 191 21.25 6.25 -8.55
CA ALA A 191 21.16 5.88 -9.98
C ALA A 191 19.83 5.23 -10.40
N SER A 192 18.84 5.08 -9.52
CA SER A 192 17.56 4.40 -9.86
C SER A 192 16.32 5.29 -9.85
N VAL A 193 16.48 6.62 -9.72
CA VAL A 193 15.33 7.56 -9.56
C VAL A 193 15.05 8.40 -10.82
N LEU A 194 15.77 8.16 -11.93
CA LEU A 194 15.58 8.92 -13.17
C LEU A 194 15.05 8.14 -14.37
N ASP A 195 14.71 6.85 -14.24
CA ASP A 195 14.30 6.02 -15.38
C ASP A 195 12.78 5.78 -15.51
N ALA A 196 11.96 6.58 -14.83
CA ALA A 196 10.50 6.51 -14.97
C ALA A 196 9.86 7.90 -14.97
N ILE A 197 10.37 8.82 -15.79
CA ILE A 197 9.65 10.05 -16.15
C ILE A 197 9.16 9.88 -17.58
N THR A 198 8.05 9.17 -17.74
CA THR A 198 7.23 9.23 -18.97
C THR A 198 6.10 10.21 -18.71
N VAL A 199 6.38 11.50 -18.96
CA VAL A 199 5.37 12.56 -18.97
C VAL A 199 4.41 12.29 -20.13
N GLY A 200 3.10 12.20 -19.82
CA GLY A 200 2.03 12.36 -20.81
C GLY A 200 1.27 11.11 -21.24
N VAL A 201 0.99 10.16 -20.35
CA VAL A 201 0.06 9.06 -20.68
C VAL A 201 -1.39 9.53 -20.47
N ARG A 202 -2.25 9.32 -21.47
CA ARG A 202 -3.70 9.55 -21.35
C ARG A 202 -4.24 8.72 -20.19
N ALA A 203 -4.97 9.38 -19.29
CA ALA A 203 -5.74 8.73 -18.25
C ALA A 203 -6.59 7.60 -18.87
N PRO A 204 -6.54 6.36 -18.35
CA PRO A 204 -7.40 5.27 -18.80
C PRO A 204 -8.87 5.69 -18.84
N ALA A 205 -9.67 5.09 -19.71
CA ALA A 205 -11.07 5.48 -19.91
C ALA A 205 -11.89 5.51 -18.60
N TRP A 206 -11.60 4.63 -17.65
CA TRP A 206 -12.24 4.65 -16.33
C TRP A 206 -11.84 5.86 -15.47
N VAL A 207 -10.60 6.35 -15.59
CA VAL A 207 -10.16 7.59 -14.92
C VAL A 207 -10.86 8.80 -15.53
N LEU A 208 -11.08 8.80 -16.84
CA LEU A 208 -11.90 9.83 -17.50
C LEU A 208 -13.37 9.77 -17.06
N ALA A 209 -13.91 8.58 -16.82
CA ALA A 209 -15.26 8.40 -16.29
C ALA A 209 -15.40 8.99 -14.87
N LEU A 210 -14.37 8.87 -14.01
CA LEU A 210 -14.34 9.50 -12.69
C LEU A 210 -14.46 11.04 -12.78
N VAL A 211 -13.73 11.66 -13.71
CA VAL A 211 -13.80 13.11 -13.94
C VAL A 211 -15.18 13.54 -14.46
N GLY A 212 -15.81 12.72 -15.31
CA GLY A 212 -17.15 12.99 -15.84
C GLY A 212 -18.25 12.99 -14.78
N VAL A 213 -18.19 12.08 -13.79
CA VAL A 213 -19.17 12.00 -12.70
C VAL A 213 -19.05 13.20 -11.75
N ALA A 214 -17.83 13.68 -11.49
CA ALA A 214 -17.60 14.87 -10.66
C ALA A 214 -18.17 16.16 -11.30
N ALA A 215 -18.10 16.29 -12.63
CA ALA A 215 -18.64 17.44 -13.34
C ALA A 215 -20.19 17.49 -13.33
N ALA A 216 -20.86 16.34 -13.31
CA ALA A 216 -22.33 16.26 -13.32
C ALA A 216 -22.97 16.68 -11.97
N HIS A 217 -22.25 16.54 -10.85
CA HIS A 217 -22.77 16.89 -9.52
C HIS A 217 -22.65 18.38 -9.16
N GLY A 218 -21.89 19.17 -9.92
CA GLY A 218 -21.72 20.62 -9.70
C GLY A 218 -22.78 21.52 -10.35
N SER A 219 -23.76 20.96 -11.08
CA SER A 219 -24.71 21.75 -11.90
C SER A 219 -26.16 21.71 -11.39
N LYS A 220 -26.36 21.81 -10.07
CA LYS A 220 -27.69 22.05 -9.47
C LYS A 220 -27.62 23.11 -8.38
N GLY A 221 -27.73 24.37 -8.79
CA GLY A 221 -27.77 25.52 -7.88
C GLY A 221 -27.98 26.83 -8.63
N GLY A 222 -29.15 27.00 -9.25
CA GLY A 222 -29.48 28.21 -9.98
C GLY A 222 -30.97 28.25 -10.35
N HIS A 223 -31.81 28.54 -9.36
CA HIS A 223 -33.13 29.13 -9.55
C HIS A 223 -33.37 30.17 -8.46
#